data_AF-A0A0I9S521-F1
#
_entry.id   AF-A0A0I9S521-F1
#
_cell.length_a   1.000
_cell.length_b   1.000
_cell.length_c   1.000
_cell.angle_alpha   90.00
_cell.angle_beta   90.00
_cell.angle_gamma   90.00
#
_symmetry.space_group_name_H-M   'P 1'
#
loop_
_entity.id
_entity.type
_entity.pdbx_description
1 polymer ?
#
loop_
_entity_poly.entity_id
_entity_poly.type
_entity_poly.pdbx_seq_one_letter_code
_entity_poly.pdbx_strand_id
1 'polypeptide(L)'
;MKNYFVWLLLLLPLLATGCYGEEEKEDGPGDYIWDFINYNIYFSVKDAAGANLLDPQVSSNLLANEITVEYEGKTFPLENSVDTRFNMPRSLGLRKELLGKEKKRVLSFGEFSPEHQYKGETFTIYWGDGTKDVVKFDLYITWKKQDPTIHKKLYLNGKEYSEDSFLIEIVK
;
A
#
# COMPACT_ATOMS: atom_id res chain seq x y z
N MET A 1 70.20 17.85 35.18
CA MET A 1 68.74 17.95 35.02
C MET A 1 68.43 18.52 33.65
N LYS A 2 67.39 17.99 32.99
CA LYS A 2 66.63 18.63 31.90
C LYS A 2 67.04 18.37 30.44
N ASN A 3 67.10 17.10 30.03
CA ASN A 3 67.08 16.72 28.60
C ASN A 3 65.80 15.99 28.16
N TYR A 4 64.85 15.74 29.07
CA TYR A 4 63.55 15.15 28.72
C TYR A 4 62.55 16.15 28.11
N PHE A 5 62.88 17.44 28.10
CA PHE A 5 61.98 18.50 27.62
C PHE A 5 61.89 18.55 26.09
N VAL A 6 62.94 18.13 25.39
CA VAL A 6 63.01 18.18 23.91
C VAL A 6 62.24 17.02 23.27
N TRP A 7 62.18 15.87 23.94
CA TRP A 7 61.46 14.70 23.43
C TRP A 7 59.95 14.77 23.61
N LEU A 8 59.45 15.54 24.60
CA LEU A 8 58.01 15.79 24.74
C LEU A 8 57.44 16.72 23.66
N LEU A 9 58.25 17.65 23.12
CA LEU A 9 57.83 18.59 22.09
C LEU A 9 57.71 17.98 20.69
N LEU A 10 58.36 16.83 20.43
CA LEU A 10 58.28 16.12 19.15
C LEU A 10 57.07 15.17 19.04
N LEU A 11 56.38 14.88 20.14
CA LEU A 11 55.16 14.06 20.17
C LEU A 11 53.86 14.88 20.10
N LEU A 12 53.93 16.19 20.30
CA LEU A 12 52.77 17.09 20.20
C LEU A 12 52.17 17.27 18.78
N PRO A 13 52.92 17.19 17.65
CA PRO A 13 52.31 17.35 16.33
C PRO A 13 51.49 16.12 15.90
N LEU A 14 51.74 14.95 16.51
CA LEU A 14 51.02 13.70 16.22
C LEU A 14 49.66 13.61 16.92
N LEU A 15 49.38 14.50 17.88
CA LEU A 15 48.07 14.61 18.53
C LEU A 15 47.14 15.62 17.84
N ALA A 16 47.65 16.38 16.86
CA ALA A 16 46.87 17.40 16.15
C ALA A 16 46.18 16.89 14.87
N THR A 17 46.34 15.61 14.51
CA THR A 17 45.59 14.99 13.40
C THR A 17 44.26 14.38 13.84
N GLY A 18 43.99 14.32 15.14
CA GLY A 18 42.74 13.83 15.70
C GLY A 18 41.75 14.95 15.98
N CYS A 19 41.14 15.49 14.92
CA CYS A 19 39.84 16.21 14.89
C CYS A 19 39.79 17.09 13.62
N TYR A 20 40.00 16.49 12.45
CA TYR A 20 39.18 16.90 11.32
C TYR A 20 38.08 15.86 11.24
N GLY A 21 37.02 16.08 12.01
CA GLY A 21 35.73 15.62 11.53
C GLY A 21 35.57 16.30 10.20
N GLU A 22 35.58 15.53 9.11
CA GLU A 22 34.93 15.99 7.90
C GLU A 22 33.52 16.37 8.36
N GLU A 23 33.27 17.67 8.52
CA GLU A 23 31.92 18.15 8.35
C GLU A 23 31.60 17.72 6.92
N GLU A 24 30.93 16.56 6.80
CA GLU A 24 30.20 16.23 5.60
C GLU A 24 29.36 17.46 5.34
N LYS A 25 29.82 18.29 4.39
CA LYS A 25 28.98 19.32 3.84
C LYS A 25 27.83 18.54 3.22
N GLU A 26 26.70 18.52 3.92
CA GLU A 26 25.42 18.08 3.39
C GLU A 26 25.00 19.07 2.29
N ASP A 27 25.80 19.17 1.24
CA ASP A 27 25.48 19.87 0.00
C ASP A 27 24.66 18.90 -0.86
N GLY A 28 23.53 18.44 -0.31
CA GLY A 28 22.59 17.53 -0.96
C GLY A 28 21.40 17.24 -0.04
N PRO A 29 20.20 16.95 -0.58
CA PRO A 29 19.16 16.32 0.24
C PRO A 29 19.78 15.07 0.89
N GLY A 30 19.81 15.01 2.22
CA GLY A 30 20.38 13.86 2.94
C GLY A 30 19.76 12.54 2.45
N ASP A 31 20.46 11.43 2.62
CA ASP A 31 20.01 10.13 2.12
C ASP A 31 18.67 9.72 2.75
N TYR A 32 17.56 10.04 2.06
CA TYR A 32 16.21 9.68 2.49
C TYR A 32 15.91 8.21 2.16
N ILE A 33 15.59 7.43 3.18
CA ILE A 33 15.02 6.09 3.02
C ILE A 33 13.49 6.24 3.00
N TRP A 34 12.86 5.82 1.91
CA TRP A 34 11.41 5.85 1.76
C TRP A 34 10.78 4.55 2.25
N ASP A 35 9.71 4.67 3.03
CA ASP A 35 8.83 3.57 3.41
C ASP A 35 7.50 3.72 2.65
N PHE A 36 7.08 2.68 1.94
CA PHE A 36 5.91 2.70 1.08
C PHE A 36 4.79 1.88 1.70
N ILE A 37 3.63 2.52 1.87
CA ILE A 37 2.43 1.79 2.32
C ILE A 37 2.00 0.76 1.26
N ASN A 38 1.54 -0.38 1.73
CA ASN A 38 0.80 -1.31 0.90
C ASN A 38 -0.59 -0.74 0.57
N TYR A 39 -1.07 -1.06 -0.62
CA TYR A 39 -2.36 -0.61 -1.10
C TYR A 39 -3.40 -1.73 -1.11
N ASN A 40 -4.62 -1.33 -0.79
CA ASN A 40 -5.82 -2.14 -0.97
C ASN A 40 -6.68 -1.47 -2.06
N ILE A 41 -7.30 -2.29 -2.91
CA ILE A 41 -8.33 -1.84 -3.84
C ILE A 41 -9.68 -2.09 -3.17
N TYR A 42 -10.46 -1.03 -3.01
CA TYR A 42 -11.74 -1.04 -2.31
C TYR A 42 -12.91 -1.12 -3.31
N PHE A 43 -13.96 -1.83 -2.91
CA PHE A 43 -15.18 -2.01 -3.69
C PHE A 43 -16.40 -1.60 -2.87
N SER A 44 -17.07 -0.53 -3.28
CA SER A 44 -18.42 -0.19 -2.85
C SER A 44 -19.39 -0.88 -3.77
N VAL A 45 -20.30 -1.70 -3.24
CA VAL A 45 -21.28 -2.44 -4.04
C VAL A 45 -22.67 -1.92 -3.73
N LYS A 46 -23.39 -1.50 -4.76
CA LYS A 46 -24.74 -0.95 -4.62
C LYS A 46 -25.70 -1.56 -5.64
N ASP A 47 -26.98 -1.55 -5.33
CA ASP A 47 -27.99 -1.86 -6.32
C ASP A 47 -28.26 -0.67 -7.26
N ALA A 48 -29.10 -0.88 -8.28
CA ALA A 48 -29.53 0.17 -9.20
C ALA A 48 -30.26 1.37 -8.52
N ALA A 49 -30.82 1.18 -7.32
CA ALA A 49 -31.45 2.24 -6.53
C ALA A 49 -30.45 2.98 -5.62
N GLY A 50 -29.21 2.49 -5.54
CA GLY A 50 -28.13 3.06 -4.74
C GLY A 50 -28.02 2.48 -3.32
N ALA A 51 -28.80 1.47 -2.95
CA ALA A 51 -28.69 0.82 -1.65
C ALA A 51 -27.39 0.03 -1.56
N ASN A 52 -26.68 0.14 -0.43
CA ASN A 52 -25.42 -0.57 -0.22
C ASN A 52 -25.66 -2.07 0.00
N LEU A 53 -25.27 -2.89 -0.95
CA LEU A 53 -25.46 -4.35 -0.90
C LEU A 53 -24.52 -5.06 0.09
N LEU A 54 -23.61 -4.33 0.72
CA LEU A 54 -22.76 -4.80 1.82
C LEU A 54 -23.29 -4.39 3.19
N ASP A 55 -24.43 -3.69 3.25
CA ASP A 55 -25.11 -3.37 4.49
C ASP A 55 -26.03 -4.52 4.93
N PRO A 56 -25.85 -5.09 6.14
CA PRO A 56 -26.73 -6.14 6.64
C PRO A 56 -28.19 -5.70 6.82
N GLN A 57 -28.49 -4.40 6.84
CA GLN A 57 -29.86 -3.89 6.91
C GLN A 57 -30.59 -3.90 5.55
N VAL A 58 -29.86 -4.06 4.44
CA VAL A 58 -30.47 -4.19 3.11
C VAL A 58 -30.93 -5.63 2.92
N SER A 59 -32.21 -5.85 2.63
CA SER A 59 -32.78 -7.21 2.53
C SER A 59 -32.20 -8.04 1.39
N SER A 60 -31.76 -7.40 0.32
CA SER A 60 -31.11 -8.00 -0.86
C SER A 60 -29.58 -8.01 -0.77
N ASN A 61 -29.01 -7.84 0.43
CA ASN A 61 -27.55 -7.79 0.60
C ASN A 61 -26.86 -9.07 0.12
N LEU A 62 -25.56 -8.95 -0.19
CA LEU A 62 -24.72 -10.03 -0.70
C LEU A 62 -23.94 -10.76 0.40
N LEU A 63 -24.20 -10.48 1.68
CA LEU A 63 -23.37 -11.00 2.78
C LEU A 63 -23.50 -12.50 3.00
N ALA A 64 -24.58 -13.10 2.50
CA ALA A 64 -24.79 -14.55 2.51
C ALA A 64 -24.12 -15.27 1.32
N ASN A 65 -23.64 -14.52 0.32
CA ASN A 65 -23.03 -15.11 -0.86
C ASN A 65 -21.59 -15.57 -0.57
N GLU A 66 -21.15 -16.61 -1.28
CA GLU A 66 -19.75 -17.03 -1.32
C GLU A 66 -18.95 -16.11 -2.26
N ILE A 67 -18.62 -14.91 -1.76
CA ILE A 67 -17.80 -13.94 -2.50
C ILE A 67 -16.33 -14.37 -2.41
N THR A 68 -15.67 -14.47 -3.56
CA THR A 68 -14.25 -14.83 -3.67
C THR A 68 -13.53 -13.94 -4.66
N VAL A 69 -12.21 -13.83 -4.52
CA VAL A 69 -11.32 -13.27 -5.53
C VAL A 69 -10.40 -14.35 -6.07
N GLU A 70 -10.22 -14.40 -7.39
CA GLU A 70 -9.16 -15.19 -8.02
C GLU A 70 -8.04 -14.27 -8.49
N TYR A 71 -6.82 -14.58 -8.05
CA TYR A 71 -5.62 -13.82 -8.36
C TYR A 71 -4.41 -14.76 -8.39
N GLU A 72 -3.57 -14.67 -9.43
CA GLU A 72 -2.40 -15.55 -9.63
C GLU A 72 -2.72 -17.05 -9.49
N GLY A 73 -3.88 -17.49 -9.99
CA GLY A 73 -4.32 -18.89 -9.92
C GLY A 73 -4.71 -19.37 -8.51
N LYS A 74 -4.80 -18.46 -7.54
CA LYS A 74 -5.27 -18.74 -6.16
C LYS A 74 -6.64 -18.13 -5.94
N THR A 75 -7.46 -18.82 -5.14
CA THR A 75 -8.76 -18.32 -4.69
C THR A 75 -8.64 -17.77 -3.26
N PHE A 76 -9.11 -16.54 -3.08
CA PHE A 76 -9.15 -15.82 -1.82
C PHE A 76 -10.63 -15.68 -1.40
N PRO A 77 -11.11 -16.49 -0.44
CA PRO A 77 -12.47 -16.32 0.09
C PRO A 77 -12.57 -15.04 0.92
N LEU A 78 -13.79 -14.49 1.02
CA LEU A 78 -14.06 -13.37 1.91
C LEU A 78 -13.72 -13.74 3.35
N GLU A 79 -12.75 -13.04 3.93
CA GLU A 79 -12.29 -13.30 5.29
C GLU A 79 -13.39 -13.02 6.30
N ASN A 80 -13.57 -13.96 7.23
CA ASN A 80 -14.31 -13.75 8.46
C ASN A 80 -13.37 -13.18 9.53
N SER A 81 -12.77 -12.03 9.25
CA SER A 81 -11.92 -11.35 10.22
C SER A 81 -12.77 -10.58 11.25
N VAL A 82 -12.39 -10.70 12.52
CA VAL A 82 -12.89 -9.80 13.56
C VAL A 82 -12.09 -8.51 13.48
N ASP A 83 -12.78 -7.37 13.39
CA ASP A 83 -12.14 -6.06 13.42
C ASP A 83 -11.43 -5.88 14.76
N THR A 84 -10.09 -5.86 14.75
CA THR A 84 -9.30 -5.60 15.96
C THR A 84 -8.68 -4.23 15.85
N ARG A 85 -8.44 -3.55 16.98
CA ARG A 85 -7.72 -2.27 17.01
C ARG A 85 -6.20 -2.42 16.76
N PHE A 86 -5.76 -3.61 16.37
CA PHE A 86 -4.35 -3.96 16.28
C PHE A 86 -3.85 -3.73 14.86
N ASN A 87 -2.89 -2.81 14.71
CA ASN A 87 -2.36 -2.42 13.40
C ASN A 87 -1.15 -3.31 13.03
N MET A 88 -1.37 -4.38 12.27
CA MET A 88 -0.32 -5.26 11.74
C MET A 88 -0.39 -5.35 10.22
N PRO A 89 0.76 -5.58 9.54
CA PRO A 89 0.76 -6.02 8.15
C PRO A 89 -0.14 -7.23 7.99
N ARG A 90 -1.04 -7.19 7.01
CA ARG A 90 -1.91 -8.32 6.68
C ARG A 90 -1.35 -9.04 5.46
N SER A 91 -1.65 -10.32 5.35
CA SER A 91 -1.36 -11.06 4.12
C SER A 91 -2.28 -10.57 2.99
N LEU A 92 -1.95 -10.85 1.74
CA LEU A 92 -2.87 -10.64 0.62
C LEU A 92 -4.21 -11.36 0.88
N GLY A 93 -5.34 -10.65 0.75
CA GLY A 93 -6.66 -11.24 1.04
C GLY A 93 -7.85 -10.33 0.78
N LEU A 94 -9.04 -10.94 0.75
CA LEU A 94 -10.33 -10.29 0.52
C LEU A 94 -11.03 -10.04 1.86
N ARG A 95 -11.42 -8.79 2.16
CA ARG A 95 -11.87 -8.37 3.49
C ARG A 95 -13.11 -7.49 3.47
N LYS A 96 -13.82 -7.47 4.59
CA LYS A 96 -14.86 -6.48 4.91
C LYS A 96 -14.18 -5.31 5.61
N GLU A 97 -14.48 -4.09 5.18
CA GLU A 97 -13.86 -2.88 5.71
C GLU A 97 -14.90 -1.77 5.93
N LEU A 98 -14.55 -0.80 6.77
CA LEU A 98 -15.32 0.43 6.98
C LEU A 98 -14.51 1.62 6.47
N LEU A 99 -14.99 2.27 5.41
CA LEU A 99 -14.28 3.35 4.75
C LEU A 99 -14.82 4.73 5.15
N GLY A 100 -13.90 5.66 5.44
CA GLY A 100 -14.20 7.06 5.70
C GLY A 100 -14.88 7.33 7.05
N LYS A 101 -15.18 8.61 7.31
CA LYS A 101 -15.80 9.07 8.56
C LYS A 101 -17.19 8.47 8.79
N GLU A 102 -17.92 8.25 7.70
CA GLU A 102 -19.27 7.66 7.72
C GLU A 102 -19.26 6.14 7.90
N LYS A 103 -18.07 5.51 7.95
CA LYS A 103 -17.90 4.06 8.09
C LYS A 103 -18.71 3.29 7.04
N LYS A 104 -18.60 3.71 5.79
CA LYS A 104 -19.28 3.04 4.67
C LYS A 104 -18.74 1.61 4.57
N ARG A 105 -19.63 0.62 4.59
CA ARG A 105 -19.27 -0.79 4.42
C ARG A 105 -18.80 -1.02 2.98
N VAL A 106 -17.59 -1.53 2.84
CA VAL A 106 -16.95 -1.85 1.56
C VAL A 106 -16.27 -3.22 1.67
N LEU A 107 -15.93 -3.80 0.52
CA LEU A 107 -14.95 -4.87 0.45
C LEU A 107 -13.58 -4.30 0.07
N SER A 108 -12.50 -5.00 0.41
CA SER A 108 -11.17 -4.67 -0.08
C SER A 108 -10.38 -5.91 -0.47
N PHE A 109 -9.58 -5.82 -1.52
CA PHE A 109 -8.57 -6.82 -1.86
C PHE A 109 -7.22 -6.14 -2.05
N GLY A 110 -6.18 -6.68 -1.40
CA GLY A 110 -4.84 -6.14 -1.55
C GLY A 110 -3.95 -6.47 -0.36
N GLU A 111 -3.10 -5.50 0.00
CA GLU A 111 -1.73 -5.66 0.53
C GLU A 111 -0.68 -5.64 -0.59
N PHE A 112 -0.92 -4.83 -1.62
CA PHE A 112 -0.02 -4.65 -2.77
C PHE A 112 1.03 -3.57 -2.48
N SER A 113 2.31 -3.95 -2.38
CA SER A 113 3.41 -2.97 -2.29
C SER A 113 3.68 -2.37 -3.68
N PRO A 114 3.74 -1.03 -3.83
CA PRO A 114 4.08 -0.39 -5.10
C PRO A 114 5.52 -0.68 -5.56
N GLU A 115 6.36 -1.21 -4.68
CA GLU A 115 7.72 -1.65 -5.01
C GLU A 115 7.74 -2.84 -5.97
N HIS A 116 6.67 -3.65 -6.03
CA HIS A 116 6.55 -4.76 -6.99
C HIS A 116 6.33 -4.30 -8.44
N GLN A 117 6.09 -3.01 -8.69
CA GLN A 117 5.96 -2.45 -10.03
C GLN A 117 4.83 -3.09 -10.86
N TYR A 118 3.64 -3.24 -10.27
CA TYR A 118 2.48 -3.80 -10.96
C TYR A 118 2.08 -2.95 -12.16
N LYS A 119 2.00 -3.59 -13.34
CA LYS A 119 1.63 -2.96 -14.61
C LYS A 119 0.69 -3.89 -15.38
N GLY A 120 -0.60 -3.58 -15.36
CA GLY A 120 -1.66 -4.34 -16.01
C GLY A 120 -2.06 -5.60 -15.24
N GLU A 121 -1.81 -5.63 -13.94
CA GLU A 121 -2.11 -6.79 -13.09
C GLU A 121 -3.63 -6.98 -12.95
N THR A 122 -4.10 -8.22 -12.88
CA THR A 122 -5.54 -8.51 -12.99
C THR A 122 -6.01 -9.53 -11.95
N PHE A 123 -7.15 -9.26 -11.32
CA PHE A 123 -7.89 -10.23 -10.52
C PHE A 123 -9.38 -10.23 -10.89
N THR A 124 -10.05 -11.34 -10.57
CA THR A 124 -11.49 -11.50 -10.82
C THR A 124 -12.23 -11.64 -9.50
N ILE A 125 -13.31 -10.88 -9.32
CA ILE A 125 -14.23 -11.00 -8.20
C ILE A 125 -15.39 -11.88 -8.65
N TYR A 126 -15.63 -12.97 -7.94
CA TYR A 126 -16.81 -13.81 -8.10
C TYR A 126 -17.78 -13.53 -6.96
N TRP A 127 -19.03 -13.20 -7.29
CA TRP A 127 -20.00 -12.70 -6.31
C TRP A 127 -20.90 -13.77 -5.68
N GLY A 128 -20.71 -15.04 -6.05
CA GLY A 128 -21.54 -16.15 -5.56
C GLY A 128 -22.95 -16.24 -6.15
N ASP A 129 -23.36 -15.28 -7.00
CA ASP A 129 -24.65 -15.28 -7.73
C ASP A 129 -24.50 -15.65 -9.22
N GLY A 130 -23.33 -16.15 -9.61
CA GLY A 130 -22.97 -16.48 -11.00
C GLY A 130 -22.41 -15.30 -11.80
N THR A 131 -22.49 -14.07 -11.28
CA THR A 131 -21.85 -12.91 -11.91
C THR A 131 -20.41 -12.72 -11.41
N LYS A 132 -19.63 -11.98 -12.19
CA LYS A 132 -18.24 -11.64 -11.87
C LYS A 132 -17.84 -10.29 -12.43
N ASP A 133 -16.84 -9.69 -11.80
CA ASP A 133 -16.18 -8.48 -12.27
C ASP A 133 -14.67 -8.72 -12.41
N VAL A 134 -14.06 -8.16 -13.44
CA VAL A 134 -12.61 -8.22 -13.67
C VAL A 134 -12.02 -6.85 -13.38
N VAL A 135 -11.08 -6.81 -12.45
CA VAL A 135 -10.34 -5.60 -12.09
C VAL A 135 -8.93 -5.74 -12.63
N LYS A 136 -8.49 -4.72 -13.39
CA LYS A 136 -7.10 -4.58 -13.80
C LYS A 136 -6.52 -3.32 -13.18
N PHE A 137 -5.28 -3.35 -12.74
CA PHE A 137 -4.64 -2.22 -12.08
C PHE A 137 -3.16 -2.03 -12.43
N ASP A 138 -2.73 -0.79 -12.31
CA ASP A 138 -1.32 -0.41 -12.24
C ASP A 138 -1.04 0.13 -10.84
N LEU A 139 0.09 -0.27 -10.26
CA LEU A 139 0.61 0.25 -8.99
C LEU A 139 2.13 0.17 -9.01
N TYR A 140 2.80 1.29 -9.25
CA TYR A 140 4.25 1.31 -9.40
C TYR A 140 4.88 2.64 -8.99
N ILE A 141 6.19 2.63 -8.77
CA ILE A 141 6.97 3.80 -8.36
C ILE A 141 7.87 4.23 -9.51
N THR A 142 7.91 5.52 -9.81
CA THR A 142 8.98 6.15 -10.60
C THR A 142 9.77 7.11 -9.75
N TRP A 143 11.04 7.32 -10.08
CA TRP A 143 11.95 8.16 -9.30
C TRP A 143 12.48 9.32 -10.11
N LYS A 144 12.50 10.51 -9.50
CA LYS A 144 13.25 11.67 -10.00
C LYS A 144 14.25 12.09 -8.93
N LYS A 145 15.52 11.71 -9.12
CA LYS A 145 16.53 11.73 -8.05
C LYS A 145 16.03 10.86 -6.87
N GLN A 146 16.05 11.38 -5.64
CA GLN A 146 15.56 10.70 -4.44
C GLN A 146 14.06 10.94 -4.16
N ASP A 147 13.31 11.48 -5.12
CA ASP A 147 11.89 11.81 -4.96
C ASP A 147 11.00 10.80 -5.71
N PRO A 148 10.26 9.92 -5.00
CA PRO A 148 9.40 8.92 -5.60
C PRO A 148 8.03 9.49 -5.99
N THR A 149 7.46 8.97 -7.07
CA THR A 149 6.06 9.18 -7.46
C THR A 149 5.38 7.83 -7.56
N ILE A 150 4.28 7.66 -6.83
CA ILE A 150 3.44 6.46 -6.90
C ILE A 150 2.39 6.68 -7.99
N HIS A 151 2.36 5.78 -8.96
CA HIS A 151 1.38 5.74 -10.03
C HIS A 151 0.33 4.70 -9.72
N LYS A 152 -0.93 5.04 -9.98
CA LYS A 152 -2.07 4.17 -9.80
C LYS A 152 -2.89 4.20 -11.09
N LYS A 153 -3.50 3.08 -11.43
CA LYS A 153 -4.54 3.07 -12.46
C LYS A 153 -5.48 1.91 -12.21
N LEU A 154 -6.76 2.10 -12.50
CA LEU A 154 -7.78 1.07 -12.35
C LEU A 154 -8.64 0.98 -13.59
N TYR A 155 -8.99 -0.26 -13.91
CA TYR A 155 -9.95 -0.62 -14.91
C TYR A 155 -10.92 -1.63 -14.32
N LEU A 156 -12.21 -1.46 -14.62
CA LEU A 156 -13.26 -2.41 -14.29
C LEU A 156 -13.87 -2.93 -15.58
N ASN A 157 -13.90 -4.25 -15.76
CA ASN A 157 -14.46 -4.92 -16.93
C ASN A 157 -13.93 -4.37 -18.26
N GLY A 158 -12.63 -4.10 -18.32
CA GLY A 158 -11.95 -3.59 -19.51
C GLY A 158 -12.09 -2.08 -19.75
N LYS A 159 -12.92 -1.37 -18.97
CA LYS A 159 -13.05 0.09 -19.05
C LYS A 159 -12.20 0.77 -17.99
N GLU A 160 -11.48 1.82 -18.37
CA GLU A 160 -10.75 2.67 -17.42
C GLU A 160 -11.73 3.29 -16.41
N TYR A 161 -11.35 3.23 -15.14
CA TYR A 161 -12.18 3.61 -14.01
C TYR A 161 -11.60 4.81 -13.24
N SER A 162 -10.30 4.79 -12.90
CA SER A 162 -9.62 5.88 -12.18
C SER A 162 -8.10 5.82 -12.42
N GLU A 163 -7.43 6.96 -12.30
CA GLU A 163 -5.96 7.11 -12.42
C GLU A 163 -5.27 7.44 -11.08
N ASP A 164 -6.01 7.50 -9.97
CA ASP A 164 -5.49 8.02 -8.70
C ASP A 164 -6.11 7.36 -7.45
N SER A 165 -7.35 6.90 -7.57
CA SER A 165 -8.13 6.34 -6.48
C SER A 165 -8.24 4.83 -6.62
N PHE A 166 -7.94 4.12 -5.53
CA PHE A 166 -8.18 2.68 -5.40
C PHE A 166 -9.54 2.36 -4.79
N LEU A 167 -10.59 3.04 -5.24
CA LEU A 167 -11.98 2.78 -4.85
C LEU A 167 -12.85 2.66 -6.09
N ILE A 168 -13.53 1.52 -6.22
CA ILE A 168 -14.45 1.21 -7.30
C ILE A 168 -15.89 1.18 -6.76
N GLU A 169 -16.82 1.76 -7.51
CA GLU A 169 -18.26 1.59 -7.28
C GLU A 169 -18.81 0.59 -8.30
N ILE A 170 -19.35 -0.51 -7.79
CA ILE A 170 -19.94 -1.59 -8.58
C ILE A 170 -21.45 -1.53 -8.40
N VAL A 171 -22.19 -1.51 -9.51
CA VAL A 171 -23.65 -1.56 -9.53
C VAL A 171 -24.07 -2.96 -9.93
N LYS A 172 -24.96 -3.57 -9.13
CA LYS A 172 -25.56 -4.88 -9.41
C LYS A 172 -27.07 -4.80 -9.52
#